data_AF-A0A9D6CI66-F1
#
_entry.id   AF-A0A9D6CI66-F1
#
_cell.length_a   1.000
_cell.length_b   1.000
_cell.length_c   1.000
_cell.angle_alpha   90.00
_cell.angle_beta   90.00
_cell.angle_gamma   90.00
#
_symmetry.space_group_name_H-M   'P 1'
#
loop_
_entity.id
_entity.type
_entity.pdbx_description
1 polymer ?
#
loop_
_entity_poly.entity_id
_entity_poly.type
_entity_poly.pdbx_seq_one_letter_code
_entity_poly.pdbx_strand_id
1 'polypeptide(L)'
;MGPWFVRNAARPHFVGCSYATLLALVRAGEVGRDTVVRGPSTRQFWTVARRAAGLAHLFGRCHACQGPVTIESPVCGACGAAPHDATDRSHFGIGPIETVVPPQSQPVDPLALVKTAFAPEGDMFFVRVTPLPPPERSVVRVQPPAPVAVDPPAPAPAQVAAVSSAPSAPVAPSVADPVRTERVTSPAIDRGLSERVRDLTRLNRMLLVATILVSASALILGGAYVILRDARSSELAEARAKAIAEVRAEFERAEPVTKSGAVQLPAEPPSPPTTARPPEAPRR
;
A
#
# COMPACT_ATOMS: atom_id res chain seq x y z
N MET A 1 3.34 13.85 8.10
CA MET A 1 2.83 13.16 6.89
C MET A 1 1.48 12.51 7.20
N GLY A 2 0.46 12.80 6.37
CA GLY A 2 -0.93 12.42 6.60
C GLY A 2 -1.21 10.90 6.56
N PRO A 3 -2.46 10.51 6.84
CA PRO A 3 -2.84 9.10 6.89
C PRO A 3 -2.78 8.43 5.51
N TRP A 4 -2.81 7.10 5.51
CA TRP A 4 -2.97 6.31 4.29
C TRP A 4 -4.44 6.24 3.89
N PHE A 5 -4.71 6.44 2.60
CA PHE A 5 -6.05 6.33 2.04
C PHE A 5 -6.09 5.14 1.08
N VAL A 6 -7.17 4.37 1.18
CA VAL A 6 -7.44 3.22 0.31
C VAL A 6 -8.68 3.55 -0.51
N ARG A 7 -8.57 3.46 -1.84
CA ARG A 7 -9.72 3.65 -2.72
C ARG A 7 -10.40 2.30 -2.93
N ASN A 8 -11.56 2.15 -2.31
CA ASN A 8 -12.42 0.98 -2.47
C ASN A 8 -13.70 1.41 -3.22
N ALA A 9 -14.08 0.67 -4.26
CA ALA A 9 -15.31 0.96 -5.02
C ALA A 9 -16.57 0.84 -4.14
N ALA A 10 -16.57 -0.08 -3.17
CA ALA A 10 -17.68 -0.25 -2.23
C ALA A 10 -17.70 0.82 -1.12
N ARG A 11 -16.57 1.48 -0.85
CA ARG A 11 -16.43 2.49 0.21
C ARG A 11 -15.60 3.67 -0.31
N PRO A 12 -16.22 4.58 -1.09
CA PRO A 12 -15.50 5.70 -1.73
C PRO A 12 -14.94 6.71 -0.71
N HIS A 13 -15.57 6.82 0.46
CA HIS A 13 -15.18 7.76 1.53
C HIS A 13 -14.50 7.04 2.69
N PHE A 14 -13.37 6.38 2.42
CA PHE A 14 -12.60 5.76 3.48
C PHE A 14 -11.80 6.82 4.26
N VAL A 15 -11.99 6.88 5.57
CA VAL A 15 -11.17 7.73 6.44
C VAL A 15 -9.71 7.29 6.36
N GLY A 16 -8.80 8.25 6.37
CA GLY A 16 -7.39 7.92 6.36
C GLY A 16 -7.01 7.05 7.57
N CYS A 17 -6.19 6.03 7.35
CA CYS A 17 -5.75 5.08 8.36
C CYS A 17 -4.23 5.16 8.64
N SER A 18 -3.80 4.58 9.75
CA SER A 18 -2.37 4.49 10.08
C SER A 18 -1.68 3.43 9.21
N TYR A 19 -0.34 3.47 9.11
CA TYR A 19 0.41 2.42 8.40
C TYR A 19 0.24 1.04 9.05
N ALA A 20 0.20 0.98 10.38
CA ALA A 20 -0.06 -0.25 11.13
C ALA A 20 -1.45 -0.83 10.81
N THR A 21 -2.47 0.03 10.72
CA THR A 21 -3.81 -0.36 10.29
C THR A 21 -3.79 -0.87 8.85
N LEU A 22 -3.08 -0.19 7.96
CA LEU A 22 -2.96 -0.62 6.56
C LEU A 22 -2.27 -1.99 6.44
N LEU A 23 -1.22 -2.24 7.23
CA LEU A 23 -0.58 -3.56 7.34
C LEU A 23 -1.55 -4.64 7.81
N ALA A 24 -2.40 -4.34 8.80
CA ALA A 24 -3.43 -5.26 9.25
C ALA A 24 -4.44 -5.57 8.14
N LEU A 25 -4.86 -4.57 7.37
CA LEU A 25 -5.76 -4.74 6.22
C LEU A 25 -5.11 -5.55 5.07
N VAL A 26 -3.81 -5.37 4.83
CA VAL A 26 -3.06 -6.19 3.86
C VAL A 26 -2.99 -7.65 4.32
N ARG A 27 -2.69 -7.90 5.60
CA ARG A 27 -2.66 -9.26 6.16
C ARG A 27 -4.04 -9.93 6.16
N ALA A 28 -5.10 -9.16 6.36
CA ALA A 28 -6.48 -9.62 6.27
C ALA A 28 -6.95 -9.87 4.82
N GLY A 29 -6.18 -9.45 3.81
CA GLY A 29 -6.54 -9.59 2.41
C GLY A 29 -7.54 -8.54 1.90
N GLU A 30 -7.91 -7.55 2.71
CA GLU A 30 -8.80 -6.45 2.28
C GLU A 30 -8.11 -5.48 1.32
N VAL A 31 -6.79 -5.31 1.47
CA VAL A 31 -5.95 -4.51 0.57
C VAL A 31 -5.05 -5.45 -0.22
N GLY A 32 -5.40 -5.64 -1.48
CA GLY A 32 -4.64 -6.47 -2.42
C GLY A 32 -3.57 -5.69 -3.18
N ARG A 33 -2.77 -6.43 -3.95
CA ARG A 33 -1.70 -5.89 -4.80
C ARG A 33 -2.18 -4.82 -5.80
N ASP A 34 -3.42 -4.95 -6.26
CA ASP A 34 -4.05 -4.13 -7.31
C ASP A 34 -4.91 -2.98 -6.72
N THR A 35 -5.01 -2.89 -5.39
CA THR A 35 -5.76 -1.85 -4.71
C THR A 35 -5.09 -0.48 -4.92
N VAL A 36 -5.89 0.54 -5.21
CA VAL A 36 -5.41 1.91 -5.37
C VAL A 36 -5.28 2.58 -4.00
N VAL A 37 -4.09 3.05 -3.66
CA VAL A 37 -3.73 3.63 -2.37
C VAL A 37 -3.06 4.99 -2.56
N ARG A 38 -3.14 5.83 -1.54
CA ARG A 38 -2.43 7.11 -1.46
C ARG A 38 -1.84 7.23 -0.07
N GLY A 39 -0.58 7.65 0.03
CA GLY A 39 0.06 7.80 1.33
C GLY A 39 1.38 8.58 1.26
N PRO A 40 2.10 8.60 2.40
CA PRO A 40 3.38 9.30 2.52
C PRO A 40 4.40 8.85 1.46
N SER A 41 4.58 7.54 1.26
CA SER A 41 5.57 7.00 0.31
C SER A 41 5.14 7.10 -1.15
N THR A 42 3.96 7.65 -1.44
CA THR A 42 3.45 7.81 -2.81
C THR A 42 3.52 9.26 -3.27
N ARG A 43 4.22 10.13 -2.51
CA ARG A 43 4.26 11.59 -2.71
C ARG A 43 2.85 12.19 -2.81
N GLN A 44 1.92 11.64 -2.03
CA GLN A 44 0.51 12.04 -2.04
C GLN A 44 -0.26 11.77 -3.36
N PHE A 45 0.30 11.02 -4.30
CA PHE A 45 -0.43 10.57 -5.49
C PHE A 45 -1.15 9.24 -5.23
N TRP A 46 -2.27 9.03 -5.92
CA TRP A 46 -2.92 7.73 -5.99
C TRP A 46 -2.11 6.79 -6.87
N THR A 47 -1.76 5.62 -6.35
CA THR A 47 -1.01 4.60 -7.07
C THR A 47 -1.51 3.21 -6.69
N VAL A 48 -1.14 2.20 -7.47
CA VAL A 48 -1.46 0.80 -7.16
C VAL A 48 -0.54 0.31 -6.05
N ALA A 49 -1.06 -0.48 -5.10
CA ALA A 49 -0.34 -0.91 -3.90
C ALA A 49 1.00 -1.61 -4.21
N ARG A 50 1.08 -2.43 -5.27
CA ARG A 50 2.34 -3.05 -5.73
C ARG A 50 3.43 -2.07 -6.22
N ARG A 51 3.08 -0.81 -6.47
CA ARG A 51 4.00 0.27 -6.90
C ARG A 51 4.30 1.27 -5.78
N ALA A 52 3.60 1.20 -4.65
CA ALA A 52 3.85 2.08 -3.53
C ALA A 52 5.12 1.63 -2.79
N ALA A 53 6.12 2.50 -2.67
CA ALA A 53 7.44 2.10 -2.16
C ALA A 53 7.43 1.55 -0.72
N GLY A 54 6.54 2.04 0.13
CA GLY A 54 6.35 1.51 1.49
C GLY A 54 5.50 0.24 1.59
N LEU A 55 4.90 -0.27 0.50
CA LEU A 55 3.99 -1.42 0.52
C LEU A 55 4.36 -2.54 -0.46
N ALA A 56 5.05 -2.23 -1.56
CA ALA A 56 5.29 -3.18 -2.65
C ALA A 56 5.96 -4.49 -2.18
N HIS A 57 6.90 -4.39 -1.23
CA HIS A 57 7.60 -5.53 -0.65
C HIS A 57 6.66 -6.51 0.09
N LEU A 58 5.56 -6.01 0.68
CA LEU A 58 4.53 -6.85 1.32
C LEU A 58 3.79 -7.74 0.33
N PHE A 59 3.78 -7.36 -0.95
CA PHE A 59 3.19 -8.15 -2.04
C PHE A 59 4.23 -8.93 -2.84
N GLY A 60 5.47 -9.01 -2.35
CA GLY A 60 6.58 -9.69 -3.00
C GLY A 60 7.06 -9.05 -4.30
N ARG A 61 6.90 -7.73 -4.43
CA ARG A 61 7.26 -6.97 -5.65
C ARG A 61 8.15 -5.77 -5.34
N CYS A 62 9.09 -5.49 -6.23
CA CYS A 62 9.87 -4.26 -6.18
C CYS A 62 9.02 -3.07 -6.61
N HIS A 63 9.03 -1.98 -5.84
CA HIS A 63 8.28 -0.77 -6.18
C HIS A 63 8.75 -0.11 -7.49
N ALA A 64 10.04 -0.22 -7.83
CA ALA A 64 10.63 0.38 -9.02
C ALA A 64 10.45 -0.50 -10.27
N CYS A 65 11.02 -1.72 -10.28
CA CYS A 65 11.03 -2.59 -11.47
C CYS A 65 9.94 -3.66 -11.49
N GLN A 66 9.17 -3.83 -10.40
CA GLN A 66 8.15 -4.90 -10.23
C GLN A 66 8.72 -6.33 -10.26
N GLY A 67 10.05 -6.48 -10.17
CA GLY A 67 10.72 -7.77 -9.98
C GLY A 67 10.31 -8.44 -8.66
N PRO A 68 10.50 -9.77 -8.54
CA PRO A 68 10.20 -10.50 -7.32
C PRO A 68 11.11 -10.03 -6.17
N VAL A 69 10.53 -9.88 -4.99
CA VAL A 69 11.21 -9.49 -3.74
C VAL A 69 10.64 -10.34 -2.61
N THR A 70 11.44 -10.71 -1.61
CA THR A 70 10.93 -11.42 -0.44
C THR A 70 10.70 -10.45 0.73
N ILE A 71 9.84 -10.81 1.67
CA ILE A 71 9.58 -9.96 2.85
C ILE A 71 10.82 -9.90 3.75
N GLU A 72 11.62 -10.97 3.78
CA GLU A 72 12.84 -11.08 4.58
C GLU A 72 14.00 -10.26 4.00
N SER A 73 14.07 -10.16 2.65
CA SER A 73 15.07 -9.35 1.94
C SER A 73 14.37 -8.33 1.01
N PRO A 74 13.94 -7.18 1.55
CA PRO A 74 13.11 -6.24 0.78
C PRO A 74 13.91 -5.45 -0.28
N VAL A 75 15.23 -5.61 -0.34
CA VAL A 75 16.10 -5.04 -1.38
C VAL A 75 15.95 -5.86 -2.66
N CYS A 76 15.63 -5.19 -3.77
CA CYS A 76 15.41 -5.88 -5.03
C CYS A 76 16.75 -6.33 -5.66
N GLY A 77 16.91 -7.63 -5.90
CA GLY A 77 18.09 -8.17 -6.60
C GLY A 77 18.20 -7.75 -8.08
N ALA A 78 17.11 -7.30 -8.71
CA ALA A 78 17.11 -6.92 -10.13
C ALA A 78 17.55 -5.46 -10.37
N CYS A 79 17.14 -4.52 -9.52
CA CYS A 79 17.47 -3.10 -9.71
C CYS A 79 18.15 -2.43 -8.50
N GLY A 80 18.41 -3.17 -7.43
CA GLY A 80 19.04 -2.66 -6.21
C GLY A 80 18.16 -1.74 -5.36
N ALA A 81 16.90 -1.50 -5.75
CA ALA A 81 16.02 -0.61 -5.00
C ALA A 81 15.70 -1.20 -3.62
N ALA A 82 16.03 -0.43 -2.57
CA ALA A 82 15.64 -0.71 -1.19
C ALA A 82 14.19 -0.21 -0.93
N PRO A 83 13.44 -0.85 -0.02
CA PRO A 83 12.15 -0.29 0.41
C PRO A 83 12.39 1.05 1.10
N HIS A 84 11.44 1.97 0.99
CA HIS A 84 11.44 3.13 1.88
C HIS A 84 11.16 2.65 3.30
N ASP A 85 11.99 3.09 4.24
CA ASP A 85 11.80 2.75 5.63
C ASP A 85 10.44 3.28 6.11
N ALA A 86 9.69 2.48 6.86
CA ALA A 86 8.38 2.90 7.36
C ALA A 86 8.50 4.11 8.31
N THR A 87 9.68 4.29 8.89
CA THR A 87 10.12 5.42 9.72
C THR A 87 10.54 6.64 8.94
N ASP A 88 10.74 6.55 7.61
CA ASP A 88 11.06 7.67 6.70
C ASP A 88 9.89 8.68 6.55
N ARG A 89 8.83 8.50 7.37
CA ARG A 89 7.71 9.41 7.63
C ARG A 89 8.11 10.87 7.86
N SER A 90 9.34 11.11 8.32
CA SER A 90 9.86 12.43 8.67
C SER A 90 10.24 13.29 7.46
N HIS A 91 10.46 12.69 6.28
CA HIS A 91 11.12 13.38 5.18
C HIS A 91 10.20 13.86 4.05
N PHE A 92 8.86 13.86 4.23
CA PHE A 92 7.91 14.40 3.24
C PHE A 92 8.03 13.86 1.80
N GLY A 93 8.73 12.74 1.58
CA GLY A 93 9.06 12.25 0.23
C GLY A 93 10.11 13.11 -0.49
N ILE A 94 10.73 14.05 0.23
CA ILE A 94 12.05 14.60 -0.05
C ILE A 94 13.00 13.42 0.15
N GLY A 95 14.02 13.31 -0.70
CA GLY A 95 15.02 12.24 -0.59
C GLY A 95 15.64 12.18 0.82
N PRO A 96 16.39 11.11 1.13
CA PRO A 96 17.07 11.02 2.42
C PRO A 96 17.78 12.36 2.69
N ILE A 97 17.52 12.96 3.86
CA ILE A 97 18.25 14.15 4.28
C ILE A 97 19.68 13.67 4.51
N GLU A 98 20.50 13.80 3.48
CA GLU A 98 21.94 13.73 3.64
C GLU A 98 22.28 14.93 4.52
N THR A 99 22.73 14.65 5.75
CA THR A 99 23.29 15.69 6.60
C THR A 99 24.41 16.31 5.81
N VAL A 100 24.19 17.52 5.31
CA VAL A 100 25.24 18.31 4.68
C VAL A 100 26.33 18.38 5.74
N VAL A 101 27.45 17.70 5.47
CA VAL A 101 28.63 17.79 6.32
C VAL A 101 28.86 19.29 6.46
N PRO A 102 28.79 19.85 7.68
CA PRO A 102 29.01 21.28 7.85
C PRO A 102 30.33 21.58 7.15
N PRO A 103 30.36 22.60 6.27
CA PRO A 103 31.54 22.86 5.47
C PRO A 103 32.72 22.84 6.42
N GLN A 104 33.68 21.94 6.16
CA GLN A 104 34.87 21.86 6.99
C GLN A 104 35.38 23.28 7.09
N SER A 105 35.48 23.79 8.31
CA SER A 105 35.87 25.17 8.58
C SER A 105 37.32 25.34 8.16
N GLN A 106 37.58 25.36 6.86
CA GLN A 106 38.77 25.97 6.34
C GLN A 106 38.69 27.43 6.80
N PRO A 107 39.74 27.97 7.44
CA PRO A 107 39.75 29.36 7.86
C PRO A 107 39.54 30.21 6.60
N VAL A 108 38.31 30.69 6.44
CA VAL A 108 37.98 31.54 5.30
C VAL A 108 38.48 32.92 5.66
N ASP A 109 39.52 33.39 4.97
CA ASP A 109 39.99 34.76 5.12
C ASP A 109 38.83 35.71 4.77
N PRO A 110 38.30 36.49 5.75
CA PRO A 110 37.15 37.35 5.51
C PRO A 110 37.42 38.38 4.41
N LEU A 111 38.68 38.79 4.23
CA LEU A 111 39.08 39.72 3.19
C LEU A 111 39.04 39.09 1.80
N ALA A 112 39.41 37.81 1.68
CA ALA A 112 39.26 37.05 0.44
C ALA A 112 37.79 36.79 0.09
N LEU A 113 36.93 36.54 1.09
CA LEU A 113 35.50 36.35 0.88
C LEU A 113 34.81 37.62 0.39
N VAL A 114 35.14 38.78 0.96
CA VAL A 114 34.58 40.06 0.50
C VAL A 114 35.06 40.39 -0.92
N LYS A 115 36.33 40.15 -1.24
CA LYS A 115 36.87 40.36 -2.59
C LYS A 115 36.26 39.45 -3.66
N THR A 116 35.79 38.26 -3.27
CA THR A 116 35.20 37.30 -4.21
C THR A 116 33.70 37.48 -4.35
N ALA A 117 32.99 37.82 -3.26
CA ALA A 117 31.55 38.03 -3.26
C ALA A 117 31.12 39.41 -3.79
N PHE A 118 31.98 40.43 -3.69
CA PHE A 118 31.64 41.79 -4.07
C PHE A 118 32.60 42.37 -5.12
N ALA A 119 32.03 42.98 -6.16
CA ALA A 119 32.76 43.84 -7.08
C ALA A 119 32.74 45.27 -6.52
N PRO A 120 33.88 45.89 -6.19
CA PRO A 120 33.92 47.31 -5.93
C PRO A 120 33.82 48.07 -7.27
N GLU A 121 32.89 49.02 -7.35
CA GLU A 121 32.77 49.96 -8.47
C GLU A 121 32.56 51.37 -7.89
N GLY A 122 33.66 52.11 -7.75
CA GLY A 122 33.68 53.37 -6.98
C GLY A 122 33.51 53.15 -5.48
N ASP A 123 32.66 53.96 -4.84
CA ASP A 123 32.32 53.88 -3.40
C ASP A 123 31.19 52.87 -3.09
N MET A 124 30.77 52.08 -4.08
CA MET A 124 29.68 51.12 -3.93
C MET A 124 30.16 49.68 -4.17
N PHE A 125 29.64 48.76 -3.35
CA PHE A 125 29.89 47.32 -3.46
C PHE A 125 28.69 46.63 -4.12
N PHE A 126 28.93 45.96 -5.24
CA PHE A 126 27.92 45.17 -5.94
C PHE A 126 28.11 43.69 -5.65
N VAL A 127 27.04 42.97 -5.29
CA VAL A 127 27.08 41.52 -5.09
C VAL A 127 27.32 40.85 -6.45
N ARG A 128 28.44 40.14 -6.61
CA ARG A 128 28.68 39.32 -7.80
C ARG A 128 27.81 38.07 -7.73
N VAL A 129 26.62 38.15 -8.33
CA VAL A 129 25.84 36.95 -8.67
C VAL A 129 26.46 36.37 -9.94
N THR A 130 27.65 35.77 -9.82
CA THR A 130 28.20 35.02 -10.94
C THR A 130 27.24 33.86 -11.20
N PRO A 131 26.59 33.78 -12.38
CA PRO A 131 25.75 32.64 -12.68
C PRO A 131 26.62 31.40 -12.56
N LEU A 132 26.23 30.48 -11.66
CA LEU A 132 26.93 29.22 -11.47
C LEU A 132 27.00 28.55 -12.85
N PRO A 133 28.19 28.35 -13.44
CA PRO A 133 28.26 27.73 -14.75
C PRO A 133 27.54 26.38 -14.67
N PRO A 134 26.65 26.07 -15.63
CA PRO A 134 25.96 24.78 -15.62
C PRO A 134 27.03 23.69 -15.53
N PRO A 135 26.88 22.70 -14.63
CA PRO A 135 27.90 21.66 -14.48
C PRO A 135 28.17 21.04 -15.84
N GLU A 136 29.44 20.98 -16.23
CA GLU A 136 29.87 20.41 -17.51
C GLU A 136 29.44 18.94 -17.55
N ARG A 137 28.25 18.67 -18.11
CA ARG A 137 27.66 17.34 -18.29
C ARG A 137 27.84 16.42 -17.08
N SER A 138 26.80 16.30 -16.26
CA SER A 138 26.66 15.13 -15.38
C SER A 138 26.49 13.86 -16.21
N VAL A 139 27.59 13.33 -16.73
CA VAL A 139 27.65 11.96 -17.23
C VAL A 139 27.54 11.09 -15.98
N VAL A 140 26.33 10.63 -15.71
CA VAL A 140 26.09 9.52 -14.77
C VAL A 140 26.74 8.29 -15.40
N ARG A 141 28.05 8.12 -15.19
CA ARG A 141 28.70 6.82 -15.37
C ARG A 141 28.15 5.94 -14.27
N VAL A 142 27.20 5.08 -14.63
CA VAL A 142 26.87 3.89 -13.86
C VAL A 142 28.15 3.05 -13.86
N GLN A 143 28.95 3.17 -12.81
CA GLN A 143 30.10 2.31 -12.59
C GLN A 143 29.53 0.89 -12.40
N PRO A 144 29.86 -0.08 -13.27
CA PRO A 144 29.50 -1.47 -13.02
C PRO A 144 30.09 -1.86 -11.66
N PRO A 145 29.33 -2.55 -10.78
CA PRO A 145 29.83 -2.92 -9.47
C PRO A 145 31.13 -3.71 -9.63
N ALA A 146 32.18 -3.24 -8.96
CA ALA A 146 33.44 -3.97 -8.90
C ALA A 146 33.15 -5.40 -8.40
N PRO A 147 33.77 -6.43 -8.98
CA PRO A 147 33.64 -7.79 -8.46
C PRO A 147 34.10 -7.76 -6.99
N VAL A 148 33.15 -7.99 -6.08
CA VAL A 148 33.43 -8.12 -4.66
C VAL A 148 34.30 -9.36 -4.50
N ALA A 149 35.58 -9.17 -4.22
CA ALA A 149 36.44 -10.23 -3.77
C ALA A 149 35.82 -10.79 -2.48
N VAL A 150 35.37 -12.04 -2.54
CA VAL A 150 34.88 -12.76 -1.37
C VAL A 150 36.11 -13.08 -0.53
N ASP A 151 36.38 -12.26 0.47
CA ASP A 151 37.36 -12.61 1.49
C ASP A 151 36.87 -13.87 2.22
N PRO A 152 37.75 -14.86 2.45
CA PRO A 152 37.39 -16.06 3.19
C PRO A 152 36.95 -15.69 4.62
N PRO A 153 35.94 -16.39 5.17
CA PRO A 153 35.35 -16.04 6.45
C PRO A 153 36.40 -16.07 7.57
N ALA A 154 36.57 -14.93 8.24
CA ALA A 154 37.37 -14.84 9.44
C ALA A 154 36.84 -15.79 10.53
N PRO A 155 37.71 -16.49 11.27
CA PRO A 155 37.29 -17.40 12.33
C PRO A 155 36.54 -16.64 13.43
N ALA A 156 35.43 -17.24 13.86
CA ALA A 156 34.52 -16.69 14.86
C ALA A 156 35.25 -16.29 16.15
N PRO A 157 35.06 -15.06 16.67
CA PRO A 157 35.57 -14.71 17.98
C PRO A 157 34.81 -15.52 19.05
N ALA A 158 35.59 -16.19 19.91
CA ALA A 158 35.10 -16.88 21.08
C ALA A 158 34.27 -15.94 21.96
N GLN A 159 33.05 -16.37 22.28
CA GLN A 159 32.17 -15.67 23.21
C GLN A 159 32.79 -15.71 24.61
N VAL A 160 33.31 -14.57 25.06
CA VAL A 160 33.67 -14.37 26.46
C VAL A 160 32.39 -13.98 27.20
N ALA A 161 31.86 -14.92 27.98
CA ALA A 161 30.84 -14.65 28.97
C ALA A 161 31.44 -13.75 30.06
N ALA A 162 31.02 -12.49 30.10
CA ALA A 162 31.31 -11.57 31.20
C ALA A 162 29.99 -11.11 31.83
N VAL A 163 29.60 -11.83 32.88
CA VAL A 163 28.67 -11.37 33.90
C VAL A 163 29.32 -10.17 34.59
N SER A 164 28.74 -8.98 34.46
CA SER A 164 29.11 -7.82 35.27
C SER A 164 27.86 -7.13 35.79
N SER A 165 27.39 -7.64 36.91
CA SER A 165 26.45 -6.99 37.82
C SER A 165 27.20 -5.86 38.55
N ALA A 166 27.02 -4.62 38.09
CA ALA A 166 27.41 -3.43 38.84
C ALA A 166 26.23 -2.98 39.72
N PRO A 167 26.40 -2.81 41.04
CA PRO A 167 25.38 -2.24 41.90
C PRO A 167 25.27 -0.74 41.66
N SER A 168 24.07 -0.28 41.31
CA SER A 168 23.74 1.15 41.24
C SER A 168 23.91 1.79 42.62
N ALA A 169 24.72 2.85 42.67
CA ALA A 169 24.93 3.64 43.87
C ALA A 169 23.60 4.27 44.37
N PRO A 170 23.42 4.42 45.69
CA PRO A 170 22.27 5.10 46.26
C PRO A 170 22.33 6.59 45.92
N VAL A 171 21.37 7.05 45.11
CA VAL A 171 21.09 8.47 44.89
C VAL A 171 20.66 9.08 46.22
N ALA A 172 21.41 10.06 46.70
CA ALA A 172 21.11 10.78 47.93
C ALA A 172 19.72 11.44 47.87
N PRO A 173 18.94 11.41 48.96
CA PRO A 173 17.67 12.11 49.02
C PRO A 173 17.92 13.62 48.98
N SER A 174 17.61 14.23 47.84
CA SER A 174 17.46 15.68 47.74
C SER A 174 16.30 16.08 48.65
N VAL A 175 16.62 16.90 49.66
CA VAL A 175 15.68 17.47 50.62
C VAL A 175 14.62 18.24 49.85
N ALA A 176 13.48 17.60 49.65
CA ALA A 176 12.31 18.20 49.06
C ALA A 176 11.74 19.23 50.04
N ASP A 177 11.64 20.47 49.59
CA ASP A 177 10.74 21.45 50.18
C ASP A 177 9.34 20.84 50.30
N PRO A 178 8.65 20.99 51.45
CA PRO A 178 7.26 20.58 51.58
C PRO A 178 6.40 21.55 50.74
N VAL A 179 6.33 21.30 49.43
CA VAL A 179 5.30 21.88 48.57
C VAL A 179 3.97 21.39 49.13
N ARG A 180 3.32 22.31 49.84
CA ARG A 180 1.99 22.21 50.40
C ARG A 180 1.02 21.87 49.27
N THR A 181 0.87 20.58 49.02
CA THR A 181 -0.14 20.02 48.13
C THR A 181 -1.47 20.14 48.85
N GLU A 182 -2.03 21.34 48.80
CA GLU A 182 -3.44 21.58 49.10
C GLU A 182 -4.23 20.76 48.09
N ARG A 183 -4.54 19.53 48.49
CA ARG A 183 -5.36 18.58 47.77
C ARG A 183 -6.77 19.16 47.81
N VAL A 184 -7.07 20.05 46.86
CA VAL A 184 -8.42 20.55 46.60
C VAL A 184 -9.22 19.37 46.02
N THR A 185 -9.63 18.46 46.90
CA THR A 185 -10.67 17.48 46.61
C THR A 185 -11.97 18.27 46.56
N SER A 186 -12.28 18.86 45.41
CA SER A 186 -13.56 19.53 45.22
C SER A 186 -14.61 18.47 44.88
N PRO A 187 -15.49 18.06 45.83
CA PRO A 187 -16.46 16.97 45.63
C PRO A 187 -17.47 17.23 44.50
N ALA A 188 -17.51 18.45 43.97
CA ALA A 188 -18.31 18.82 42.81
C ALA A 188 -17.80 18.16 41.51
N ILE A 189 -16.47 18.00 41.35
CA ILE A 189 -15.88 17.42 40.13
C ILE A 189 -16.17 15.92 40.06
N ASP A 190 -16.05 15.22 41.19
CA ASP A 190 -16.28 13.78 41.26
C ASP A 190 -17.75 13.41 40.97
N ARG A 191 -18.71 14.24 41.42
CA ARG A 191 -20.13 14.05 41.09
C ARG A 191 -20.38 14.15 39.58
N GLY A 192 -19.81 15.17 38.93
CA GLY A 192 -19.95 15.35 37.48
C GLY A 192 -19.34 14.22 36.65
N LEU A 193 -18.22 13.64 37.09
CA LEU A 193 -17.62 12.48 36.43
C LEU A 193 -18.49 11.23 36.57
N SER A 194 -19.07 10.99 37.75
CA SER A 194 -19.92 9.82 37.98
C SER A 194 -21.21 9.83 37.14
N GLU A 195 -21.80 11.01 36.93
CA GLU A 195 -22.99 11.18 36.07
C GLU A 195 -22.66 10.94 34.60
N ARG A 196 -21.55 11.51 34.11
CA ARG A 196 -21.08 11.27 32.73
C ARG A 196 -20.78 9.80 32.46
N VAL A 197 -20.20 9.07 33.41
CA VAL A 197 -19.95 7.63 33.27
C VAL A 197 -21.25 6.84 33.16
N ARG A 198 -22.28 7.19 33.94
CA ARG A 198 -23.60 6.54 33.87
C ARG A 198 -24.29 6.82 32.53
N ASP A 199 -24.22 8.04 32.04
CA ASP A 199 -24.80 8.41 30.75
C ASP A 199 -24.10 7.71 29.58
N LEU A 200 -22.76 7.66 29.60
CA LEU A 200 -22.00 6.90 28.62
C LEU A 200 -22.32 5.40 28.66
N THR A 201 -22.52 4.84 29.86
CA THR A 201 -22.91 3.42 30.01
C THR A 201 -24.30 3.16 29.42
N ARG A 202 -25.25 4.09 29.62
CA ARG A 202 -26.61 4.00 29.03
C ARG A 202 -26.55 4.11 27.51
N LEU A 203 -25.80 5.07 26.97
CA LEU A 203 -25.64 5.24 25.52
C LEU A 203 -24.98 4.02 24.88
N ASN A 204 -23.90 3.50 25.48
CA ASN A 204 -23.25 2.28 24.99
C ASN A 204 -24.20 1.07 25.00
N ARG A 205 -25.01 0.92 26.05
CA ARG A 205 -26.02 -0.14 26.11
C ARG A 205 -27.10 0.02 25.04
N MET A 206 -27.58 1.24 24.80
CA MET A 206 -28.55 1.52 23.72
C MET A 206 -27.95 1.21 22.34
N LEU A 207 -26.71 1.63 22.08
CA LEU A 207 -26.02 1.36 20.81
C LEU A 207 -25.80 -0.14 20.58
N LEU A 208 -25.45 -0.88 21.63
CA LEU A 208 -25.28 -2.33 21.56
C LEU A 208 -26.60 -3.04 21.23
N VAL A 209 -27.71 -2.66 21.90
CA VAL A 209 -29.04 -3.21 21.61
C VAL A 209 -29.48 -2.87 20.19
N ALA A 210 -29.27 -1.64 19.73
CA ALA A 210 -29.60 -1.23 18.36
C ALA A 210 -28.81 -2.05 17.32
N THR A 211 -27.53 -2.32 17.57
CA THR A 211 -26.69 -3.12 16.67
C THR A 211 -27.16 -4.58 16.61
N ILE A 212 -27.53 -5.16 17.75
CA ILE A 212 -28.12 -6.51 17.81
C ILE A 212 -29.42 -6.55 17.00
N LEU A 213 -30.33 -5.58 17.18
CA LEU A 213 -31.58 -5.52 16.43
C LEU A 213 -31.36 -5.40 14.93
N VAL A 214 -30.47 -4.51 14.48
CA VAL A 214 -30.13 -4.37 13.06
C VAL A 214 -29.55 -5.66 12.48
N SER A 215 -28.67 -6.34 13.23
CA SER A 215 -28.09 -7.61 12.79
C SER A 215 -29.13 -8.73 12.70
N ALA A 216 -30.06 -8.81 13.66
CA ALA A 216 -31.15 -9.77 13.64
C ALA A 216 -32.12 -9.51 12.47
N SER A 217 -32.49 -8.26 12.24
CA SER A 217 -33.32 -7.87 11.09
C SER A 217 -32.65 -8.22 9.75
N ALA A 218 -31.34 -7.99 9.62
CA ALA A 218 -30.60 -8.35 8.41
C ALA A 218 -30.57 -9.87 8.18
N LEU A 219 -30.42 -10.68 9.23
CA LEU A 219 -30.48 -12.14 9.13
C LEU A 219 -31.88 -12.64 8.74
N ILE A 220 -32.94 -12.06 9.33
CA ILE A 220 -34.32 -12.41 8.99
C ILE A 220 -34.63 -12.07 7.53
N LEU A 221 -34.27 -10.87 7.07
CA LEU A 221 -34.47 -10.45 5.68
C LEU A 221 -33.64 -11.29 4.70
N GLY A 222 -32.39 -11.62 5.06
CA GLY A 222 -31.53 -12.51 4.28
C GLY A 222 -32.12 -13.91 4.15
N GLY A 223 -32.61 -14.49 5.25
CA GLY A 223 -33.27 -15.79 5.26
C GLY A 223 -34.55 -15.79 4.41
N ALA A 224 -35.41 -14.77 4.57
CA ALA A 224 -36.61 -14.62 3.76
C ALA A 224 -36.30 -14.49 2.25
N TYR A 225 -35.24 -13.76 1.90
CA TYR A 225 -34.80 -13.63 0.50
C TYR A 225 -34.35 -14.96 -0.09
N VAL A 226 -33.58 -15.78 0.66
CA VAL A 226 -33.14 -17.10 0.18
C VAL A 226 -34.34 -18.03 -0.04
N ILE A 227 -35.29 -18.07 0.90
CA ILE A 227 -36.50 -18.88 0.76
C ILE A 227 -37.32 -18.46 -0.48
N LEU A 228 -37.51 -17.16 -0.68
CA LEU A 228 -38.21 -16.63 -1.87
C LEU A 228 -37.47 -16.94 -3.17
N ARG A 229 -36.14 -16.87 -3.15
CA ARG A 229 -35.31 -17.19 -4.30
C ARG A 229 -35.41 -18.68 -4.66
N ASP A 230 -35.38 -19.55 -3.68
CA ASP A 230 -35.49 -20.99 -3.88
C ASP A 230 -36.88 -21.36 -4.43
N ALA A 231 -37.95 -20.80 -3.86
CA ALA A 231 -39.31 -20.97 -4.37
C ALA A 231 -39.42 -20.55 -5.85
N ARG A 232 -38.88 -19.36 -6.20
CA ARG A 232 -38.86 -18.89 -7.59
C ARG A 232 -38.03 -19.78 -8.51
N SER A 233 -36.93 -20.35 -8.00
CA SER A 233 -36.10 -21.27 -8.77
C SER A 233 -36.82 -22.59 -9.06
N SER A 234 -37.60 -23.11 -8.10
CA SER A 234 -38.44 -24.30 -8.31
C SER A 234 -39.58 -24.03 -9.30
N GLU A 235 -40.24 -22.88 -9.22
CA GLU A 235 -41.29 -22.51 -10.19
C GLU A 235 -40.73 -22.40 -11.62
N LEU A 236 -39.55 -21.80 -11.79
CA LEU A 236 -38.88 -21.71 -13.09
C LEU A 236 -38.44 -23.09 -13.61
N ALA A 237 -38.01 -23.99 -12.72
CA ALA A 237 -37.65 -25.36 -13.10
C ALA A 237 -38.89 -26.15 -13.56
N GLU A 238 -40.02 -26.03 -12.85
CA GLU A 238 -41.29 -26.65 -13.24
C GLU A 238 -41.81 -26.09 -14.57
N ALA A 239 -41.76 -24.76 -14.76
CA ALA A 239 -42.16 -24.12 -16.00
C ALA A 239 -41.31 -24.59 -17.20
N ARG A 240 -40.00 -24.73 -17.02
CA ARG A 240 -39.10 -25.29 -18.04
C ARG A 240 -39.42 -26.74 -18.36
N ALA A 241 -39.69 -27.56 -17.34
CA ALA A 241 -40.05 -28.96 -17.54
C ALA A 241 -41.36 -29.10 -18.34
N LYS A 242 -42.37 -28.28 -18.05
CA LYS A 242 -43.63 -28.23 -18.81
C LYS A 242 -43.41 -27.81 -20.27
N ALA A 243 -42.61 -26.77 -20.52
CA ALA A 243 -42.30 -26.32 -21.87
C ALA A 243 -41.57 -27.40 -22.70
N ILE A 244 -40.61 -28.11 -22.10
CA ILE A 244 -39.92 -29.23 -22.78
C ILE A 244 -40.91 -30.36 -23.11
N ALA A 245 -41.81 -30.69 -22.18
CA ALA A 245 -42.82 -31.72 -22.41
C ALA A 245 -43.80 -31.35 -23.53
N GLU A 246 -44.22 -30.07 -23.60
CA GLU A 246 -45.10 -29.57 -24.65
C GLU A 246 -44.45 -29.63 -26.04
N VAL A 247 -43.21 -29.15 -26.16
CA VAL A 247 -42.44 -29.22 -27.42
C VAL A 247 -42.23 -30.68 -27.83
N ARG A 248 -41.90 -31.56 -26.89
CA ARG A 248 -41.78 -33.00 -27.19
C ARG A 248 -43.10 -33.59 -27.68
N ALA A 249 -44.21 -33.27 -27.03
CA ALA A 249 -45.53 -33.73 -27.46
C ALA A 249 -45.93 -33.17 -28.83
N GLU A 250 -45.46 -31.98 -29.19
CA GLU A 250 -45.65 -31.40 -30.52
C GLU A 250 -44.82 -32.13 -31.58
N PHE A 251 -43.56 -32.48 -31.29
CA PHE A 251 -42.74 -33.32 -32.17
C PHE A 251 -43.29 -34.74 -32.35
N GLU A 252 -43.89 -35.32 -31.31
CA GLU A 252 -44.54 -36.63 -31.40
C GLU A 252 -45.88 -36.57 -32.18
N ARG A 253 -46.55 -35.41 -32.20
CA ARG A 253 -47.77 -35.15 -32.99
C ARG A 253 -47.48 -34.81 -34.45
N ALA A 254 -46.38 -34.13 -34.73
CA ALA A 254 -45.94 -33.87 -36.09
C ALA A 254 -45.56 -35.22 -36.72
N GLU A 255 -46.35 -35.67 -37.70
CA GLU A 255 -46.04 -36.89 -38.45
C GLU A 255 -44.59 -36.85 -38.92
N PRO A 256 -43.85 -37.97 -38.83
CA PRO A 256 -42.46 -38.01 -39.22
C PRO A 256 -42.37 -37.47 -40.63
N VAL A 257 -41.63 -36.37 -40.80
CA VAL A 257 -41.40 -35.73 -42.10
C VAL A 257 -40.87 -36.83 -43.01
N THR A 258 -41.77 -37.39 -43.82
CA THR A 258 -41.43 -38.42 -44.78
C THR A 258 -40.44 -37.75 -45.69
N LYS A 259 -39.18 -38.22 -45.67
CA LYS A 259 -38.07 -37.66 -46.43
C LYS A 259 -38.55 -37.24 -47.82
N SER A 260 -38.81 -35.94 -47.99
CA SER A 260 -39.10 -35.37 -49.29
C SER A 260 -37.93 -35.77 -50.19
N GLY A 261 -38.24 -36.36 -51.35
CA GLY A 261 -37.26 -37.00 -52.22
C GLY A 261 -35.99 -36.18 -52.37
N ALA A 262 -34.84 -36.88 -52.38
CA ALA A 262 -33.49 -36.35 -52.38
C ALA A 262 -33.40 -34.99 -53.09
N VAL A 263 -33.43 -33.91 -52.31
CA VAL A 263 -33.17 -32.57 -52.83
C VAL A 263 -31.73 -32.61 -53.33
N GLN A 264 -31.57 -32.49 -54.65
CA GLN A 264 -30.26 -32.36 -55.27
C GLN A 264 -29.63 -31.09 -54.72
N LEU A 265 -28.68 -31.27 -53.80
CA LEU A 265 -27.85 -30.19 -53.32
C LEU A 265 -27.12 -29.60 -54.54
N PRO A 266 -27.16 -28.26 -54.73
CA PRO A 266 -26.37 -27.59 -55.75
C PRO A 266 -24.91 -28.03 -55.63
N ALA A 267 -24.28 -28.36 -56.77
CA ALA A 267 -22.90 -28.82 -56.82
C ALA A 267 -22.00 -27.84 -56.04
N GLU A 268 -21.21 -28.40 -55.12
CA GLU A 268 -20.30 -27.64 -54.27
C GLU A 268 -19.32 -26.86 -55.16
N PRO A 269 -19.19 -25.53 -55.00
CA PRO A 269 -18.25 -24.75 -55.80
C PRO A 269 -16.82 -25.25 -55.57
N PRO A 270 -15.97 -25.27 -56.61
CA PRO A 270 -14.61 -25.79 -56.52
C PRO A 270 -13.84 -25.06 -55.41
N SER A 271 -13.19 -25.83 -54.55
CA SER A 271 -12.42 -25.30 -53.42
C SER A 271 -11.39 -24.27 -53.92
N PRO A 272 -11.26 -23.11 -53.24
CA PRO A 272 -10.29 -22.10 -53.63
C PRO A 272 -8.87 -22.67 -53.55
N PRO A 273 -7.97 -22.25 -54.47
CA PRO A 273 -6.61 -22.77 -54.51
C PRO A 273 -5.89 -22.49 -53.20
N THR A 274 -5.38 -23.56 -52.58
CA THR A 274 -4.53 -23.55 -51.39
C THR A 274 -3.38 -22.56 -51.61
N THR A 275 -3.49 -21.38 -51.02
CA THR A 275 -2.45 -20.36 -51.11
C THR A 275 -1.29 -20.82 -50.24
N ALA A 276 -0.17 -21.16 -50.89
CA ALA A 276 1.04 -21.63 -50.23
C ALA A 276 1.50 -20.60 -49.19
N ARG A 277 1.61 -21.04 -47.93
CA ARG A 277 2.13 -20.25 -46.82
C ARG A 277 3.61 -19.92 -47.07
N PRO A 278 4.01 -18.64 -47.14
CA PRO A 278 5.41 -18.29 -47.36
C PRO A 278 6.29 -18.72 -46.17
N PRO A 279 7.56 -19.11 -46.43
CA PRO A 279 8.47 -19.61 -45.41
C PRO A 279 8.82 -18.52 -44.39
N GLU A 280 8.72 -18.89 -43.12
CA GLU A 280 8.99 -18.07 -41.95
C GLU A 280 10.50 -17.78 -41.86
N ALA A 281 10.87 -16.51 -41.90
CA ALA A 281 12.26 -16.08 -41.87
C ALA A 281 12.90 -16.31 -40.48
N PRO A 282 14.17 -16.74 -40.41
CA PRO A 282 14.87 -16.97 -39.14
C PRO A 282 15.11 -15.65 -38.40
N ARG A 283 14.60 -15.56 -37.17
CA ARG A 283 14.94 -14.47 -36.23
C ARG A 283 16.39 -14.65 -35.78
N ARG A 284 17.19 -13.59 -35.98
CA ARG A 284 18.54 -13.44 -35.40
C ARG A 284 18.47 -12.98 -33.95
#